data_AF-A0A314KYP6-F1
#
_entry.id   AF-A0A314KYP6-F1
#
_cell.length_a   1.000
_cell.length_b   1.000
_cell.length_c   1.000
_cell.angle_alpha   90.00
_cell.angle_beta   90.00
_cell.angle_gamma   90.00
#
_symmetry.space_group_name_H-M   'P 1'
#
loop_
_entity.id
_entity.type
_entity.pdbx_description
1 polymer ?
#
loop_
_entity_poly.entity_id
_entity_poly.type
_entity_poly.pdbx_seq_one_letter_code
_entity_poly.pdbx_strand_id
1 'polypeptide(L)'
;MKPILLRLWIISLIMFLSCNYWVIGASNSQSTEEAYVTLLYGDEFLLGVRVLGKSIRESGSTKDMVVLVSNGVSQYANDLLRSYSDL
;
A
#
# COMPACT_ATOMS: atom_id res chain seq x y z
N MET A 1 -44.56 18.92 16.03
CA MET A 1 -43.16 19.39 16.19
C MET A 1 -42.16 18.30 16.58
N LYS A 2 -42.60 17.12 17.06
CA LYS A 2 -41.71 16.00 17.44
C LYS A 2 -41.09 15.19 16.28
N PRO A 3 -41.74 15.01 15.10
CA PRO A 3 -41.18 14.13 14.06
C PRO A 3 -40.03 14.79 13.27
N ILE A 4 -40.01 16.11 13.18
CA ILE A 4 -38.90 16.86 12.57
C ILE A 4 -37.61 16.71 13.38
N LEU A 5 -37.72 16.78 14.72
CA LEU A 5 -36.58 16.65 15.63
C LEU A 5 -35.96 15.25 15.58
N LEU A 6 -36.80 14.21 15.48
CA LEU A 6 -36.35 12.82 15.32
C LEU A 6 -35.59 12.62 14.01
N ARG A 7 -36.07 13.24 12.92
CA ARG A 7 -35.46 13.12 11.59
C ARG A 7 -34.08 13.78 11.52
N LEU A 8 -33.90 14.94 12.18
CA LEU A 8 -32.61 15.62 12.31
C LEU A 8 -31.61 14.80 13.13
N TRP A 9 -32.07 14.15 14.20
CA TRP A 9 -31.22 13.30 15.03
C TRP A 9 -30.71 12.07 14.27
N ILE A 10 -31.57 11.43 13.46
CA ILE A 10 -31.19 10.28 12.62
C ILE A 10 -30.16 10.69 11.55
N ILE A 11 -30.33 11.85 10.92
CA ILE A 11 -29.37 12.35 9.91
C ILE A 11 -28.01 12.62 10.55
N SER A 12 -27.98 13.22 11.75
CA SER A 12 -26.74 13.46 12.51
C SER A 12 -26.04 12.15 12.87
N LEU A 13 -26.80 11.14 13.30
CA LEU A 13 -26.28 9.81 13.62
C LEU A 13 -25.65 9.15 12.39
N ILE A 14 -26.34 9.16 11.23
CA ILE A 14 -25.83 8.58 9.98
C ILE A 14 -24.54 9.28 9.54
N MET A 15 -24.50 10.61 9.62
CA MET A 15 -23.32 11.41 9.25
C MET A 15 -22.13 11.09 10.17
N PHE A 16 -22.38 10.91 11.47
CA PHE A 16 -21.37 10.49 12.44
C PHE A 16 -20.84 9.08 12.16
N LEU A 17 -21.72 8.09 11.88
CA LEU A 17 -21.27 6.74 11.53
C LEU A 17 -20.44 6.73 10.23
N SER A 18 -20.87 7.44 9.19
CA SER A 18 -20.12 7.53 7.93
C SER A 18 -18.74 8.18 8.08
N CYS A 19 -18.60 9.17 8.98
CA CYS A 19 -17.32 9.83 9.22
C CYS A 19 -16.29 8.90 9.87
N ASN A 20 -16.73 8.00 10.76
CA ASN A 20 -15.86 7.04 11.44
C ASN A 20 -15.36 5.91 10.51
N TYR A 21 -16.15 5.52 9.50
CA TYR A 21 -15.73 4.53 8.52
C TYR A 21 -14.63 5.03 7.57
N TRP A 22 -14.57 6.34 7.30
CA TRP A 22 -13.56 6.91 6.41
C TRP A 22 -12.19 7.09 7.07
N VAL A 23 -12.13 7.25 8.40
CA VAL A 23 -10.87 7.51 9.13
C VAL A 23 -10.04 6.23 9.36
N ILE A 24 -10.65 5.04 9.37
CA ILE A 24 -9.95 3.78 9.64
C ILE A 24 -9.18 3.26 8.40
N GLY A 25 -9.44 3.81 7.20
CA GLY A 25 -8.82 3.36 5.94
C GLY A 25 -7.58 4.14 5.49
N ALA A 26 -7.20 5.22 6.18
CA ALA A 26 -6.03 6.00 5.83
C ALA A 26 -4.77 5.40 6.49
N SER A 27 -4.30 4.26 5.98
CA SER A 27 -2.93 3.83 6.22
C SER A 27 -2.01 4.86 5.57
N ASN A 28 -1.60 5.88 6.35
CA ASN A 28 -0.51 6.75 5.97
C ASN A 28 0.71 5.84 5.76
N SER A 29 1.04 5.55 4.50
CA SER A 29 2.35 5.05 4.13
C SER A 29 3.34 6.15 4.50
N GLN A 30 3.78 6.13 5.76
CA GLN A 30 4.78 7.05 6.27
C GLN A 30 6.08 6.66 5.58
N SER A 31 6.35 7.32 4.45
CA SER A 31 7.61 7.15 3.72
C SER A 31 8.75 7.34 4.70
N THR A 32 9.65 6.37 4.75
CA THR A 32 10.79 6.42 5.66
C THR A 32 11.90 7.28 5.06
N GLU A 33 12.72 7.89 5.91
CA GLU A 33 13.88 8.67 5.45
C GLU A 33 14.96 7.79 4.77
N GLU A 34 14.92 6.49 5.04
CA GLU A 34 15.86 5.50 4.52
C GLU A 34 15.15 4.44 3.67
N ALA A 35 15.85 3.89 2.66
CA ALA A 35 15.31 2.85 1.80
C ALA A 35 16.34 1.76 1.48
N TYR A 36 15.86 0.52 1.30
CA TYR A 36 16.64 -0.54 0.65
C TYR A 36 16.46 -0.45 -0.86
N VAL A 37 17.57 -0.41 -1.60
CA VAL A 37 17.56 -0.26 -3.06
C VAL A 37 18.22 -1.47 -3.71
N THR A 38 17.61 -1.98 -4.78
CA THR A 38 18.20 -2.99 -5.66
C THR A 38 17.95 -2.67 -7.12
N LEU A 39 18.72 -3.28 -8.02
CA LEU A 39 18.60 -3.13 -9.47
C LEU A 39 18.10 -4.43 -10.10
N LEU A 40 16.97 -4.36 -10.80
CA LEU A 40 16.50 -5.41 -11.70
C LEU A 40 16.84 -5.04 -13.15
N TYR A 41 17.76 -5.78 -13.76
CA TYR A 41 18.23 -5.49 -15.12
C TYR A 41 17.92 -6.58 -16.15
N GLY A 42 17.31 -7.69 -15.74
CA GLY A 42 16.85 -8.78 -16.59
C GLY A 42 15.80 -9.65 -15.87
N ASP A 43 14.94 -10.30 -16.63
CA ASP A 43 13.82 -11.10 -16.11
C ASP A 43 14.28 -12.30 -15.28
N GLU A 44 15.46 -12.85 -15.57
CA GLU A 44 16.07 -13.96 -14.86
C GLU A 44 16.33 -13.66 -13.38
N PHE A 45 16.44 -12.38 -13.01
CA PHE A 45 16.69 -11.93 -11.65
C PHE A 45 15.42 -11.57 -10.88
N LEU A 46 14.26 -11.59 -11.53
CA LEU A 46 12.97 -11.20 -10.94
C LEU A 46 12.64 -12.00 -9.68
N LEU A 47 12.93 -13.31 -9.68
CA LEU A 47 12.70 -14.15 -8.51
C LEU A 47 13.58 -13.73 -7.34
N GLY A 48 14.86 -13.43 -7.59
CA GLY A 48 15.80 -12.98 -6.57
C GLY A 48 15.36 -11.67 -5.92
N VAL A 49 14.95 -10.69 -6.73
CA VAL A 49 14.45 -9.39 -6.23
C VAL A 49 13.19 -9.57 -5.38
N ARG A 50 12.27 -10.47 -5.77
CA ARG A 50 11.06 -10.76 -4.98
C ARG A 50 11.39 -11.42 -3.64
N VAL A 51 12.24 -12.43 -3.63
CA VAL A 51 12.65 -13.10 -2.38
C VAL A 51 13.40 -12.15 -1.46
N LEU A 52 14.25 -11.27 -2.01
CA LEU A 52 14.94 -10.24 -1.26
C LEU A 52 13.95 -9.29 -0.56
N GLY A 53 13.03 -8.68 -1.31
CA GLY A 53 12.03 -7.78 -0.75
C GLY A 53 11.17 -8.47 0.33
N LYS A 54 10.73 -9.71 0.04
CA LYS A 54 9.97 -10.51 1.00
C LYS A 54 10.75 -10.76 2.30
N SER A 55 12.01 -11.17 2.21
CA SER A 55 12.84 -11.47 3.40
C SER A 55 13.06 -10.23 4.28
N ILE A 56 13.26 -9.05 3.66
CA ILE A 56 13.41 -7.78 4.39
C ILE A 56 12.10 -7.42 5.09
N ARG A 57 10.95 -7.54 4.41
CA ARG A 57 9.63 -7.31 5.00
C ARG A 57 9.36 -8.26 6.17
N GLU A 58 9.61 -9.55 6.00
CA GLU A 58 9.43 -10.59 7.04
C GLU A 58 10.37 -10.41 8.24
N SER A 59 11.50 -9.70 8.08
CA SER A 59 12.38 -9.34 9.19
C SER A 59 11.83 -8.23 10.10
N GLY A 60 10.68 -7.63 9.76
CA GLY A 60 10.07 -6.51 10.49
C GLY A 60 10.62 -5.14 10.10
N SER A 61 11.35 -5.05 8.98
CA SER A 61 11.82 -3.75 8.46
C SER A 61 10.64 -2.89 8.03
N THR A 62 10.64 -1.64 8.46
CA THR A 62 9.67 -0.62 8.05
C THR A 62 10.20 0.31 6.96
N LYS A 63 11.46 0.12 6.52
CA LYS A 63 12.07 0.98 5.50
C LYS A 63 11.45 0.75 4.13
N ASP A 64 11.36 1.82 3.34
CA ASP A 64 10.95 1.77 1.95
C ASP A 64 11.83 0.81 1.14
N MET A 65 11.22 0.11 0.19
CA MET A 65 11.91 -0.82 -0.71
C MET A 65 11.77 -0.33 -2.14
N VAL A 66 12.89 -0.05 -2.79
CA VAL A 66 12.94 0.53 -4.13
C VAL A 66 13.66 -0.43 -5.08
N VAL A 67 13.01 -0.74 -6.19
CA VAL A 67 13.61 -1.50 -7.28
C VAL A 67 13.82 -0.56 -8.46
N LEU A 68 15.09 -0.35 -8.82
CA LEU A 68 15.45 0.32 -10.07
C LEU A 68 15.33 -0.71 -11.19
N VAL A 69 14.65 -0.37 -12.29
CA VAL A 69 14.37 -1.30 -13.38
C VAL A 69 15.05 -0.83 -14.66
N SER A 70 15.80 -1.71 -15.32
CA SER A 70 16.42 -1.44 -16.62
C SER A 70 15.48 -1.77 -17.78
N ASN A 71 15.77 -1.25 -18.97
CA ASN A 71 15.03 -1.55 -20.21
C ASN A 71 15.11 -3.03 -20.64
N GLY A 72 16.01 -3.83 -20.04
CA GLY A 72 16.12 -5.28 -20.29
C GLY A 72 15.05 -6.12 -19.60
N VAL A 73 14.21 -5.52 -18.76
CA VAL A 73 13.14 -6.19 -18.02
C VAL A 73 11.84 -6.10 -18.82
N SER A 74 11.17 -7.23 -19.01
CA SER A 74 9.91 -7.29 -19.75
C SER A 74 8.78 -6.57 -19.02
N GLN A 75 7.77 -6.14 -19.78
CA GLN A 75 6.54 -5.60 -19.20
C GLN A 75 5.88 -6.61 -18.25
N TYR A 76 5.87 -7.89 -18.62
CA TYR A 76 5.35 -8.95 -17.77
C TYR A 76 6.05 -9.04 -16.42
N ALA A 77 7.39 -8.96 -16.40
CA ALA A 77 8.15 -8.94 -15.16
C ALA A 77 7.86 -7.68 -14.31
N ASN A 78 7.65 -6.53 -14.94
CA ASN A 78 7.23 -5.30 -14.25
C ASN A 78 5.84 -5.41 -13.63
N ASP A 79 4.88 -6.00 -14.34
CA ASP A 79 3.52 -6.21 -13.84
C ASP A 79 3.53 -7.16 -12.63
N LEU A 80 4.36 -8.21 -12.69
CA LEU A 80 4.59 -9.12 -11.57
C LEU A 80 5.27 -8.44 -10.37
N LEU A 81 6.16 -7.47 -10.56
CA LEU A 81 6.73 -6.73 -9.43
C LEU A 81 5.66 -5.89 -8.71
N ARG A 82 4.77 -5.24 -9.48
CA ARG A 82 3.72 -4.37 -8.94
C ARG A 82 2.59 -5.15 -8.27
N SER A 83 2.24 -6.34 -8.77
CA SER A 83 1.18 -7.14 -8.15
C SER A 83 1.54 -7.65 -6.74
N TYR A 84 2.83 -7.70 -6.40
CA TYR A 84 3.33 -8.16 -5.10
C TYR A 84 3.78 -7.02 -4.19
N SER A 85 3.71 -5.75 -4.60
CA SER A 85 4.05 -4.63 -3.72
C SER A 85 3.03 -4.43 -2.58
N ASP A 86 1.82 -4.98 -2.74
CA ASP A 86 0.68 -4.85 -1.82
C ASP A 86 0.61 -5.95 -0.75
N LEU A 87 1.57 -6.88 -0.71
CA LEU A 87 1.73 -7.95 0.30
C LEU A 87 2.95 -7.72 1.18
#